data_AF-A0A9P8V7U4-F1
#
_entry.id   AF-A0A9P8V7U4-F1
#
_cell.length_a   1.000
_cell.length_b   1.000
_cell.length_c   1.000
_cell.angle_alpha   90.00
_cell.angle_beta   90.00
_cell.angle_gamma   90.00
#
_symmetry.space_group_name_H-M   'P 1'
#
loop_
_entity.id
_entity.type
_entity.pdbx_description
1 polymer ?
#
loop_
_entity_poly.entity_id
_entity_poly.type
_entity_poly.pdbx_seq_one_letter_code
_entity_poly.pdbx_strand_id
1 'polypeptide(L)'
;MSGPLITYLNYIITWDGESDDHITSLIEEHDIFVNLGTFDAKAAVESEFDDLIREATEVRDLTIEEDALLISADAAAIASIWTFGIGMAAFLALQAAAWAEGKVISGKSANLNKKLKTIDDDIAAKISPQVNNYIQKYKKNNDLIAAKAPAGLDSKQCRSYLMQFMAQAQRHSADKKTLNIDGFRKWTESARMLYDSAEIQKVYDALDEVNLGAKTAADAEKCLVVIKSLGLPVTLMKLTQGLAVWVMVKKLNVARAEIRQAAENLDLEKTRDTWEIEETEPSAFKSMDAVGKFAAGIVIIVSVVDIFLNIFDIIDVVKQSKDICDKLSGPIKQNYMDYFGSIQEASKMYNAAIAEATAVPPKA
;
A
#
# COMPACT_ATOMS: atom_id res chain seq x y z
N MET A 1 23.72 2.54 8.04
CA MET A 1 22.51 2.32 7.22
C MET A 1 21.40 1.69 8.08
N SER A 2 20.89 2.50 9.02
CA SER A 2 19.73 2.24 9.91
C SER A 2 18.41 2.85 9.38
N GLY A 3 18.50 3.66 8.33
CA GLY A 3 17.42 4.50 7.81
C GLY A 3 16.09 3.78 7.57
N PRO A 4 16.05 2.63 6.86
CA PRO A 4 14.78 1.97 6.54
C PRO A 4 13.96 1.55 7.77
N LEU A 5 14.60 1.08 8.83
CA LEU A 5 13.93 0.63 10.05
C LEU A 5 13.53 1.83 10.94
N ILE A 6 14.35 2.88 11.03
CA ILE A 6 13.95 4.15 11.67
C ILE A 6 12.73 4.72 10.96
N THR A 7 12.78 4.80 9.62
CA THR A 7 11.70 5.33 8.79
C THR A 7 10.40 4.55 8.98
N TYR A 8 10.49 3.21 9.02
CA TYR A 8 9.34 2.35 9.30
C TYR A 8 8.76 2.62 10.70
N LEU A 9 9.59 2.58 11.74
CA LEU A 9 9.12 2.77 13.11
C LEU A 9 8.58 4.18 13.33
N ASN A 10 9.26 5.21 12.83
CA ASN A 10 8.82 6.60 12.88
C ASN A 10 7.43 6.80 12.25
N TYR A 11 7.07 6.01 11.25
CA TYR A 11 5.72 6.00 10.72
C TYR A 11 4.75 5.21 11.60
N ILE A 12 5.09 3.99 12.02
CA ILE A 12 4.20 3.13 12.81
C ILE A 12 3.83 3.76 14.16
N ILE A 13 4.76 4.45 14.84
CA ILE A 13 4.48 5.09 16.13
C ILE A 13 3.43 6.21 16.05
N THR A 14 3.18 6.78 14.85
CA THR A 14 2.14 7.80 14.67
C THR A 14 0.72 7.26 14.89
N TRP A 15 0.57 5.92 14.88
CA TRP A 15 -0.70 5.22 15.09
C TRP A 15 -0.96 4.86 16.55
N ASP A 16 0.04 4.95 17.43
CA ASP A 16 -0.08 4.56 18.83
C ASP A 16 -1.12 5.41 19.59
N GLY A 17 -1.17 6.71 19.30
CA GLY A 17 -2.15 7.66 19.86
C GLY A 17 -3.40 7.89 19.00
N GLU A 18 -3.62 7.11 17.95
CA GLU A 18 -4.79 7.28 17.08
C GLU A 18 -6.10 6.88 17.79
N SER A 19 -7.28 7.21 17.27
CA SER A 19 -8.57 6.77 17.80
C SER A 19 -8.92 5.32 17.41
N ASP A 20 -9.70 4.65 18.25
CA ASP A 20 -10.17 3.28 17.98
C ASP A 20 -11.08 3.22 16.74
N ASP A 21 -11.87 4.26 16.47
CA ASP A 21 -12.71 4.35 15.27
C ASP A 21 -11.87 4.35 13.98
N HIS A 22 -10.77 5.09 13.98
CA HIS A 22 -9.83 5.13 12.86
C HIS A 22 -9.11 3.80 12.67
N ILE A 23 -8.67 3.14 13.75
CA ILE A 23 -8.05 1.81 13.68
C ILE A 23 -9.06 0.77 13.21
N THR A 24 -10.30 0.80 13.71
CA THR A 24 -11.38 -0.08 13.26
C THR A 24 -11.60 0.05 11.76
N SER A 25 -11.64 1.29 11.24
CA SER A 25 -11.80 1.55 9.81
C SER A 25 -10.68 0.91 8.97
N LEU A 26 -9.44 0.87 9.48
CA LEU A 26 -8.29 0.22 8.81
C LEU A 26 -8.37 -1.30 8.88
N ILE A 27 -8.75 -1.84 10.04
CA ILE A 27 -8.93 -3.29 10.22
C ILE A 27 -10.05 -3.79 9.30
N GLU A 28 -11.17 -3.07 9.21
CA GLU A 28 -12.26 -3.41 8.30
C GLU A 28 -11.82 -3.39 6.83
N GLU A 29 -11.01 -2.41 6.41
CA GLU A 29 -10.43 -2.41 5.06
C GLU A 29 -9.57 -3.65 4.82
N HIS A 30 -8.69 -3.97 5.78
CA HIS A 30 -7.82 -5.13 5.72
C HIS A 30 -8.62 -6.43 5.65
N ASP A 31 -9.65 -6.57 6.47
CA ASP A 31 -10.53 -7.73 6.50
C ASP A 31 -11.27 -7.92 5.17
N ILE A 32 -11.69 -6.84 4.51
CA ILE A 32 -12.27 -6.93 3.18
C ILE A 32 -11.19 -7.33 2.17
N PHE A 33 -10.00 -6.71 2.21
CA PHE A 33 -8.89 -7.00 1.31
C PHE A 33 -8.52 -8.49 1.33
N VAL A 34 -8.34 -9.06 2.51
CA VAL A 34 -8.00 -10.49 2.65
C VAL A 34 -9.16 -11.38 2.23
N ASN A 35 -10.39 -10.89 2.12
CA ASN A 35 -11.54 -11.71 1.71
C ASN A 35 -12.04 -11.41 0.29
N LEU A 36 -11.35 -10.60 -0.52
CA LEU A 36 -11.80 -10.21 -1.88
C LEU A 36 -12.05 -11.38 -2.84
N GLY A 37 -11.39 -12.52 -2.62
CA GLY A 37 -11.59 -13.73 -3.40
C GLY A 37 -11.15 -13.61 -4.86
N THR A 38 -11.86 -14.31 -5.74
CA THR A 38 -11.60 -14.27 -7.19
C THR A 38 -12.69 -13.48 -7.89
N PHE A 39 -12.31 -12.48 -8.66
CA PHE A 39 -13.20 -11.71 -9.51
C PHE A 39 -12.57 -11.48 -10.89
N ASP A 40 -13.40 -11.14 -11.88
CA ASP A 40 -12.94 -10.70 -13.20
C ASP A 40 -13.21 -9.20 -13.34
N ALA A 41 -12.13 -8.42 -13.40
CA ALA A 41 -12.22 -6.97 -13.57
C ALA A 41 -12.30 -6.55 -15.04
N LYS A 42 -11.96 -7.44 -15.98
CA LYS A 42 -11.76 -7.07 -17.39
C LYS A 42 -13.03 -6.50 -18.00
N ALA A 43 -14.14 -7.24 -17.93
CA ALA A 43 -15.41 -6.81 -18.52
C ALA A 43 -15.95 -5.52 -17.88
N ALA A 44 -15.76 -5.36 -16.57
CA ALA A 44 -16.15 -4.15 -15.85
C ALA A 44 -15.33 -2.94 -16.30
N VAL A 45 -14.00 -3.07 -16.36
CA VAL A 45 -13.10 -2.02 -16.84
C VAL A 45 -13.38 -1.68 -18.30
N GLU A 46 -13.51 -2.68 -19.18
CA GLU A 46 -13.80 -2.45 -20.60
C GLU A 46 -15.11 -1.67 -20.79
N SER A 47 -16.20 -2.13 -20.17
CA SER A 47 -17.49 -1.45 -20.28
C SER A 47 -17.47 -0.01 -19.76
N GLU A 48 -16.79 0.23 -18.64
CA GLU A 48 -16.69 1.56 -18.03
C GLU A 48 -15.81 2.51 -18.85
N PHE A 49 -14.73 1.99 -19.42
CA PHE A 49 -13.87 2.77 -20.29
C PHE A 49 -14.50 3.05 -21.66
N ASP A 50 -15.34 2.16 -22.19
CA ASP A 50 -16.08 2.42 -23.43
C ASP A 50 -17.03 3.62 -23.25
N ASP A 51 -17.75 3.68 -22.13
CA ASP A 51 -18.59 4.83 -21.78
C ASP A 51 -17.75 6.09 -21.57
N LEU A 52 -16.60 5.97 -20.92
CA LEU A 52 -15.68 7.08 -20.66
C LEU A 52 -15.09 7.68 -21.93
N ILE A 53 -14.66 6.82 -22.85
CA ILE A 53 -14.10 7.18 -24.15
C ILE A 53 -15.19 7.84 -25.00
N ARG A 54 -16.43 7.36 -24.94
CA ARG A 54 -17.57 7.99 -25.62
C ARG A 54 -17.78 9.43 -25.12
N GLU A 55 -17.86 9.64 -23.80
CA GLU A 55 -18.02 11.01 -23.23
C GLU A 55 -16.82 11.91 -23.59
N ALA A 56 -15.59 11.39 -23.53
CA ALA A 56 -14.40 12.15 -23.92
C ALA A 56 -14.39 12.51 -25.42
N THR A 57 -14.86 11.59 -26.27
CA THR A 57 -14.99 11.80 -27.72
C THR A 57 -16.04 12.85 -28.04
N GLU A 58 -17.19 12.81 -27.35
CA GLU A 58 -18.23 13.83 -27.48
C GLU A 58 -17.72 15.23 -27.09
N VAL A 59 -16.90 15.33 -26.03
CA VAL A 59 -16.25 16.60 -25.66
C VAL A 59 -15.30 17.05 -26.78
N ARG A 60 -14.42 16.17 -27.26
CA ARG A 60 -13.46 16.47 -28.35
C ARG A 60 -14.16 16.98 -29.62
N ASP A 61 -15.22 16.31 -30.04
CA ASP A 61 -15.90 16.60 -31.32
C ASP A 61 -16.72 17.89 -31.28
N LEU A 62 -17.07 18.38 -30.09
CA LEU A 62 -17.82 19.61 -29.89
C LEU A 62 -16.93 20.82 -29.55
N THR A 63 -15.61 20.63 -29.37
CA THR A 63 -14.68 21.71 -29.02
C THR A 63 -14.59 22.79 -30.12
N ILE A 64 -15.15 23.97 -29.83
CA ILE A 64 -14.91 25.24 -30.56
C ILE A 64 -14.05 26.19 -29.69
N GLU A 65 -13.48 27.27 -30.25
CA GLU A 65 -12.49 28.13 -29.58
C GLU A 65 -12.98 28.77 -28.25
N GLU A 66 -14.28 29.08 -28.14
CA GLU A 66 -14.92 29.59 -26.90
C GLU A 66 -15.17 28.46 -25.87
N ASP A 67 -15.58 27.27 -26.33
CA ASP A 67 -15.74 26.07 -25.51
C ASP A 67 -14.39 25.46 -25.11
N ALA A 68 -13.32 25.73 -25.86
CA ALA A 68 -11.97 25.30 -25.56
C ALA A 68 -11.45 25.93 -24.26
N LEU A 69 -11.75 27.22 -24.03
CA LEU A 69 -11.43 27.90 -22.77
C LEU A 69 -12.19 27.27 -21.59
N LEU A 70 -13.45 26.87 -21.78
CA LEU A 70 -14.26 26.18 -20.77
C LEU A 70 -13.76 24.74 -20.52
N ILE A 71 -13.40 24.00 -21.57
CA ILE A 71 -12.79 22.66 -21.47
C ILE A 71 -11.43 22.72 -20.77
N SER A 72 -10.62 23.76 -21.00
CA SER A 72 -9.34 23.95 -20.27
C SER A 72 -9.56 24.18 -18.77
N ALA A 73 -10.67 24.82 -18.40
CA ALA A 73 -11.12 24.98 -17.02
C ALA A 73 -11.56 23.65 -16.41
N ASP A 74 -12.33 22.89 -17.19
CA ASP A 74 -12.83 21.57 -16.82
C ASP A 74 -11.69 20.59 -16.70
N ALA A 75 -10.66 20.70 -17.54
CA ALA A 75 -9.42 19.97 -17.48
C ALA A 75 -8.70 20.15 -16.13
N ALA A 76 -8.49 21.39 -15.68
CA ALA A 76 -7.96 21.66 -14.34
C ALA A 76 -8.86 21.11 -13.21
N ALA A 77 -10.19 21.08 -13.44
CA ALA A 77 -11.19 20.44 -12.58
C ALA A 77 -11.43 18.94 -12.87
N ILE A 78 -10.68 18.32 -13.80
CA ILE A 78 -10.66 16.88 -14.14
C ILE A 78 -9.33 16.26 -13.65
N ALA A 79 -8.25 17.03 -13.49
CA ALA A 79 -7.00 16.69 -12.76
C ALA A 79 -7.20 16.34 -11.27
N SER A 80 -8.44 16.16 -10.90
CA SER A 80 -9.08 16.70 -9.72
C SER A 80 -9.65 15.61 -8.83
N ILE A 81 -9.65 14.42 -9.41
CA ILE A 81 -10.63 13.41 -9.11
C ILE A 81 -9.99 12.04 -9.06
N TRP A 82 -8.78 11.92 -9.57
CA TRP A 82 -8.10 10.66 -9.75
C TRP A 82 -7.33 10.32 -8.51
N THR A 83 -8.04 9.77 -7.53
CA THR A 83 -7.40 9.27 -6.33
C THR A 83 -7.89 7.85 -6.07
N PHE A 84 -7.08 6.90 -6.53
CA PHE A 84 -6.72 5.80 -5.64
C PHE A 84 -5.90 6.35 -4.48
N GLY A 85 -6.57 7.16 -3.65
CA GLY A 85 -6.09 7.70 -2.40
C GLY A 85 -5.19 8.95 -2.47
N ILE A 86 -4.31 9.11 -3.45
CA ILE A 86 -3.13 9.99 -3.22
C ILE A 86 -3.36 11.51 -3.39
N GLY A 87 -4.53 11.97 -3.82
CA GLY A 87 -4.65 13.34 -4.36
C GLY A 87 -5.67 14.30 -3.75
N MET A 88 -6.43 13.96 -2.69
CA MET A 88 -7.45 14.90 -2.18
C MET A 88 -6.86 16.25 -1.73
N ALA A 89 -5.68 16.26 -1.10
CA ALA A 89 -5.08 17.48 -0.53
C ALA A 89 -4.41 18.40 -1.56
N ALA A 90 -3.62 17.85 -2.50
CA ALA A 90 -3.04 18.64 -3.60
C ALA A 90 -4.12 19.27 -4.48
N PHE A 91 -5.31 18.69 -4.45
CA PHE A 91 -6.39 19.01 -5.34
C PHE A 91 -7.39 20.05 -4.82
N LEU A 92 -7.71 20.08 -3.52
CA LEU A 92 -8.54 21.16 -2.95
C LEU A 92 -8.00 22.57 -3.32
N ALA A 93 -6.67 22.69 -3.45
CA ALA A 93 -6.01 23.90 -3.93
C ALA A 93 -6.27 24.21 -5.41
N LEU A 94 -6.25 23.20 -6.30
CA LEU A 94 -6.51 23.35 -7.74
C LEU A 94 -8.01 23.61 -8.03
N GLN A 95 -8.91 22.96 -7.29
CA GLN A 95 -10.35 23.23 -7.37
C GLN A 95 -10.68 24.65 -6.94
N ALA A 96 -10.09 25.12 -5.84
CA ALA A 96 -10.23 26.47 -5.36
C ALA A 96 -9.68 27.49 -6.37
N ALA A 97 -8.56 27.19 -7.04
CA ALA A 97 -8.01 28.04 -8.09
C ALA A 97 -8.94 28.14 -9.32
N ALA A 98 -9.49 27.01 -9.81
CA ALA A 98 -10.41 27.02 -10.94
C ALA A 98 -11.72 27.77 -10.65
N TRP A 99 -12.25 27.66 -9.42
CA TRP A 99 -13.41 28.43 -8.96
C TRP A 99 -13.09 29.92 -8.78
N ALA A 100 -11.91 30.26 -8.25
CA ALA A 100 -11.47 31.64 -8.08
C ALA A 100 -11.31 32.36 -9.44
N GLU A 101 -11.06 31.62 -10.52
CA GLU A 101 -10.93 32.13 -11.88
C GLU A 101 -12.28 32.27 -12.63
N GLY A 102 -13.42 31.95 -12.01
CA GLY A 102 -14.76 32.25 -12.56
C GLY A 102 -15.15 31.48 -13.81
N LYS A 103 -14.52 30.33 -14.09
CA LYS A 103 -14.73 29.56 -15.31
C LYS A 103 -16.01 28.70 -15.26
N VAL A 104 -16.79 28.70 -16.34
CA VAL A 104 -18.07 27.97 -16.45
C VAL A 104 -17.86 26.60 -17.09
N ILE A 105 -18.44 25.55 -16.51
CA ILE A 105 -18.30 24.17 -16.99
C ILE A 105 -19.35 23.89 -18.07
N SER A 106 -18.97 23.33 -19.22
CA SER A 106 -19.96 22.91 -20.24
C SER A 106 -20.75 21.69 -19.75
N GLY A 107 -22.00 21.51 -20.20
CA GLY A 107 -22.84 20.37 -19.77
C GLY A 107 -22.24 18.99 -20.12
N LYS A 108 -21.46 18.88 -21.20
CA LYS A 108 -20.79 17.63 -21.62
C LYS A 108 -19.50 17.40 -20.87
N SER A 109 -18.71 18.45 -20.64
CA SER A 109 -17.57 18.38 -19.72
C SER A 109 -18.00 18.02 -18.29
N ALA A 110 -19.17 18.50 -17.85
CA ALA A 110 -19.75 18.12 -16.56
C ALA A 110 -20.06 16.61 -16.48
N ASN A 111 -20.55 16.02 -17.57
CA ASN A 111 -20.80 14.57 -17.64
C ASN A 111 -19.50 13.76 -17.64
N LEU A 112 -18.53 14.16 -18.46
CA LEU A 112 -17.20 13.55 -18.45
C LEU A 112 -16.60 13.64 -17.03
N ASN A 113 -16.54 14.83 -16.45
CA ASN A 113 -16.06 15.07 -15.09
C ASN A 113 -16.81 14.20 -14.05
N LYS A 114 -18.14 14.11 -14.13
CA LYS A 114 -18.94 13.22 -13.26
C LYS A 114 -18.56 11.75 -13.43
N LYS A 115 -18.30 11.29 -14.66
CA LYS A 115 -17.91 9.90 -14.91
C LYS A 115 -16.50 9.62 -14.38
N LEU A 116 -15.55 10.52 -14.65
CA LEU A 116 -14.19 10.44 -14.09
C LEU A 116 -14.22 10.45 -12.54
N LYS A 117 -15.20 11.13 -11.91
CA LYS A 117 -15.44 11.12 -10.44
C LYS A 117 -15.80 9.78 -9.84
N THR A 118 -16.46 8.96 -10.63
CA THR A 118 -17.13 7.76 -10.14
C THR A 118 -16.57 6.50 -10.76
N ILE A 119 -15.67 6.61 -11.74
CA ILE A 119 -15.17 5.49 -12.53
C ILE A 119 -14.62 4.34 -11.68
N ASP A 120 -13.89 4.61 -10.59
CA ASP A 120 -13.39 3.52 -9.74
C ASP A 120 -14.52 2.81 -8.99
N ASP A 121 -15.50 3.57 -8.51
CA ASP A 121 -16.66 3.06 -7.78
C ASP A 121 -17.60 2.32 -8.74
N ASP A 122 -17.78 2.83 -9.96
CA ASP A 122 -18.58 2.23 -11.02
C ASP A 122 -17.97 0.91 -11.50
N ILE A 123 -16.65 0.87 -11.75
CA ILE A 123 -15.93 -0.36 -12.06
C ILE A 123 -16.06 -1.34 -10.90
N ALA A 124 -15.76 -0.91 -9.68
CA ALA A 124 -15.78 -1.79 -8.51
C ALA A 124 -17.19 -2.35 -8.24
N ALA A 125 -18.23 -1.54 -8.41
CA ALA A 125 -19.63 -1.94 -8.30
C ALA A 125 -20.02 -2.98 -9.37
N LYS A 126 -19.51 -2.86 -10.59
CA LYS A 126 -19.70 -3.84 -11.67
C LYS A 126 -18.97 -5.16 -11.41
N ILE A 127 -17.84 -5.13 -10.69
CA ILE A 127 -17.09 -6.33 -10.33
C ILE A 127 -17.83 -7.12 -9.26
N SER A 128 -18.03 -6.51 -8.08
CA SER A 128 -18.82 -7.11 -6.99
C SER A 128 -19.08 -6.11 -5.86
N PRO A 129 -20.11 -6.33 -5.03
CA PRO A 129 -20.33 -5.51 -3.82
C PRO A 129 -19.13 -5.47 -2.87
N GLN A 130 -18.37 -6.57 -2.79
CA GLN A 130 -17.20 -6.67 -1.90
C GLN A 130 -16.01 -5.86 -2.42
N VAL A 131 -15.75 -5.90 -3.73
CA VAL A 131 -14.72 -5.06 -4.36
C VAL A 131 -15.10 -3.59 -4.25
N ASN A 132 -16.38 -3.23 -4.44
CA ASN A 132 -16.86 -1.87 -4.22
C ASN A 132 -16.64 -1.38 -2.78
N ASN A 133 -17.04 -2.19 -1.79
CA ASN A 133 -16.84 -1.86 -0.37
C ASN A 133 -15.34 -1.66 -0.05
N TYR A 134 -14.47 -2.52 -0.59
CA TYR A 134 -13.04 -2.37 -0.46
C TYR A 134 -12.53 -1.03 -1.03
N ILE A 135 -12.93 -0.67 -2.26
CA ILE A 135 -12.51 0.61 -2.87
C ILE A 135 -12.97 1.82 -2.05
N GLN A 136 -14.20 1.80 -1.55
CA GLN A 136 -14.73 2.88 -0.71
C GLN A 136 -13.95 3.02 0.60
N LYS A 137 -13.65 1.90 1.28
CA LYS A 137 -12.84 1.89 2.50
C LYS A 137 -11.40 2.33 2.23
N TYR A 138 -10.81 1.84 1.15
CA TYR A 138 -9.48 2.21 0.70
C TYR A 138 -9.35 3.73 0.51
N LYS A 139 -10.31 4.34 -0.19
CA LYS A 139 -10.37 5.80 -0.41
C LYS A 139 -10.50 6.55 0.90
N LYS A 140 -11.48 6.19 1.74
CA LYS A 140 -11.73 6.82 3.04
C LYS A 140 -10.48 6.80 3.94
N ASN A 141 -9.77 5.67 3.98
CA ASN A 141 -8.61 5.50 4.83
C ASN A 141 -7.34 6.15 4.26
N ASN A 142 -7.30 6.53 2.98
CA ASN A 142 -6.08 7.13 2.43
C ASN A 142 -5.79 8.52 2.99
N ASP A 143 -6.82 9.32 3.23
CA ASP A 143 -6.65 10.64 3.86
C ASP A 143 -6.08 10.51 5.28
N LEU A 144 -6.58 9.52 6.03
CA LEU A 144 -6.07 9.19 7.36
C LEU A 144 -4.59 8.76 7.30
N ILE A 145 -4.22 7.89 6.36
CA ILE A 145 -2.86 7.44 6.15
C ILE A 145 -1.93 8.59 5.74
N ALA A 146 -2.39 9.46 4.84
CA ALA A 146 -1.63 10.61 4.36
C ALA A 146 -1.42 11.67 5.45
N ALA A 147 -2.42 11.92 6.29
CA ALA A 147 -2.31 12.84 7.43
C ALA A 147 -1.27 12.40 8.47
N LYS A 148 -0.92 11.11 8.48
CA LYS A 148 0.08 10.51 9.37
C LYS A 148 1.46 10.36 8.72
N ALA A 149 1.61 10.72 7.45
CA ALA A 149 2.87 10.57 6.73
C ALA A 149 3.93 11.55 7.28
N PRO A 150 5.06 11.05 7.81
CA PRO A 150 6.19 11.90 8.18
C PRO A 150 6.74 12.60 6.93
N ALA A 151 7.37 13.76 7.12
CA ALA A 151 7.99 14.50 6.02
C ALA A 151 8.98 13.59 5.25
N GLY A 152 8.78 13.50 3.93
CA GLY A 152 9.63 12.71 3.05
C GLY A 152 9.19 11.25 2.81
N LEU A 153 8.10 10.78 3.43
CA LEU A 153 7.45 9.53 3.03
C LEU A 153 6.24 9.84 2.14
N ASP A 154 6.12 9.14 1.02
CA ASP A 154 4.91 9.21 0.21
C ASP A 154 3.79 8.32 0.81
N SER A 155 2.54 8.59 0.42
CA SER A 155 1.38 7.84 0.92
C SER A 155 1.41 6.36 0.53
N LYS A 156 2.11 5.97 -0.55
CA LYS A 156 2.24 4.56 -0.98
C LYS A 156 3.11 3.79 -0.01
N GLN A 157 4.24 4.38 0.36
CA GLN A 157 5.16 3.83 1.35
C GLN A 157 4.49 3.71 2.71
N CYS A 158 3.78 4.75 3.13
CA CYS A 158 2.98 4.74 4.36
C CYS A 158 1.97 3.58 4.36
N ARG A 159 1.17 3.45 3.31
CA ARG A 159 0.20 2.36 3.20
C ARG A 159 0.85 0.98 3.18
N SER A 160 1.95 0.83 2.45
CA SER A 160 2.72 -0.40 2.41
C SER A 160 3.24 -0.80 3.80
N TYR A 161 3.77 0.16 4.57
CA TYR A 161 4.23 -0.09 5.95
C TYR A 161 3.08 -0.44 6.88
N LEU A 162 1.96 0.27 6.79
CA LEU A 162 0.78 0.00 7.62
C LEU A 162 0.21 -1.39 7.37
N MET A 163 0.09 -1.81 6.10
CA MET A 163 -0.41 -3.14 5.77
C MET A 163 0.55 -4.25 6.19
N GLN A 164 1.87 -4.04 6.07
CA GLN A 164 2.87 -4.97 6.60
C GLN A 164 2.77 -5.08 8.12
N PHE A 165 2.60 -3.96 8.82
CA PHE A 165 2.39 -3.91 10.26
C PHE A 165 1.12 -4.66 10.68
N MET A 166 -0.01 -4.40 10.03
CA MET A 166 -1.28 -5.09 10.28
C MET A 166 -1.17 -6.59 10.05
N ALA A 167 -0.46 -7.01 9.00
CA ALA A 167 -0.20 -8.41 8.73
C ALA A 167 0.67 -9.07 9.82
N GLN A 168 1.70 -8.37 10.31
CA GLN A 168 2.51 -8.87 11.42
C GLN A 168 1.67 -9.03 12.70
N ALA A 169 0.87 -8.01 13.03
CA ALA A 169 -0.01 -8.04 14.20
C ALA A 169 -1.03 -9.19 14.10
N GLN A 170 -1.66 -9.38 12.94
CA GLN A 170 -2.60 -10.48 12.68
C GLN A 170 -1.94 -11.84 12.81
N ARG A 171 -0.72 -12.01 12.29
CA ARG A 171 0.00 -13.28 12.33
C ARG A 171 0.29 -13.75 13.76
N HIS A 172 0.49 -12.81 14.68
CA HIS A 172 0.72 -13.10 16.09
C HIS A 172 -0.53 -12.99 16.96
N SER A 173 -1.71 -12.89 16.36
CA SER A 173 -2.97 -13.11 17.05
C SER A 173 -3.11 -14.58 17.46
N ALA A 174 -3.99 -14.86 18.42
CA ALA A 174 -4.17 -16.21 18.97
C ALA A 174 -4.61 -17.25 17.91
N ASP A 175 -5.35 -16.83 16.88
CA ASP A 175 -5.82 -17.69 15.79
C ASP A 175 -5.00 -17.52 14.49
N LYS A 176 -3.98 -16.66 14.50
CA LYS A 176 -3.15 -16.24 13.35
C LYS A 176 -3.96 -15.68 12.16
N LYS A 177 -5.23 -15.31 12.38
CA LYS A 177 -6.20 -14.95 11.33
C LYS A 177 -6.99 -13.69 11.63
N THR A 178 -7.10 -13.27 12.88
CA THR A 178 -7.91 -12.12 13.26
C THR A 178 -7.02 -10.96 13.68
N LEU A 179 -7.20 -9.81 13.03
CA LEU A 179 -6.66 -8.55 13.51
C LEU A 179 -7.75 -7.83 14.30
N ASN A 180 -7.47 -7.46 15.54
CA ASN A 180 -8.39 -6.66 16.35
C ASN A 180 -7.66 -5.44 16.94
N ILE A 181 -8.42 -4.51 17.50
CA ILE A 181 -7.90 -3.24 18.02
C ILE A 181 -6.86 -3.49 19.10
N ASP A 182 -7.14 -4.39 20.06
CA ASP A 182 -6.22 -4.72 21.16
C ASP A 182 -4.87 -5.25 20.64
N GLY A 183 -4.92 -6.13 19.63
CA GLY A 183 -3.75 -6.63 18.94
C GLY A 183 -2.99 -5.50 18.26
N PHE A 184 -3.68 -4.69 17.46
CA PHE A 184 -3.07 -3.54 16.79
C PHE A 184 -2.35 -2.61 17.80
N ARG A 185 -3.03 -2.23 18.89
CA ARG A 185 -2.50 -1.36 19.95
C ARG A 185 -1.27 -1.94 20.65
N LYS A 186 -1.34 -3.22 21.02
CA LYS A 186 -0.22 -3.92 21.65
C LYS A 186 1.03 -3.89 20.76
N TRP A 187 0.86 -4.03 19.45
CA TRP A 187 1.95 -3.99 18.49
C TRP A 187 2.45 -2.57 18.20
N THR A 188 1.58 -1.55 18.21
CA THR A 188 2.02 -0.15 18.05
C THR A 188 2.77 0.33 19.29
N GLU A 189 2.32 -0.07 20.48
CA GLU A 189 3.03 0.20 21.73
C GLU A 189 4.42 -0.44 21.72
N SER A 190 4.52 -1.68 21.22
CA SER A 190 5.82 -2.35 21.04
C SER A 190 6.72 -1.61 20.05
N ALA A 191 6.16 -1.09 18.94
CA ALA A 191 6.92 -0.27 17.99
C ALA A 191 7.45 1.02 18.63
N ARG A 192 6.62 1.68 19.45
CA ARG A 192 7.02 2.87 20.24
C ARG A 192 8.13 2.54 21.22
N MET A 193 7.97 1.46 22.01
CA MET A 193 9.00 1.00 22.94
C MET A 193 10.33 0.71 22.22
N LEU A 194 10.29 0.09 21.03
CA LEU A 194 11.51 -0.15 20.25
C LEU A 194 12.14 1.16 19.81
N TYR A 195 11.35 2.07 19.26
CA TYR A 195 11.79 3.37 18.76
C TYR A 195 12.46 4.22 19.84
N ASP A 196 11.89 4.21 21.05
CA ASP A 196 12.41 4.97 22.20
C ASP A 196 13.57 4.25 22.92
N SER A 197 13.86 3.00 22.58
CA SER A 197 14.88 2.19 23.24
C SER A 197 16.31 2.58 22.83
N ALA A 198 17.26 2.46 23.77
CA ALA A 198 18.68 2.59 23.44
C ALA A 198 19.21 1.35 22.68
N GLU A 199 18.52 0.22 22.84
CA GLU A 199 18.81 -1.08 22.24
C GLU A 199 18.67 -1.05 20.72
N ILE A 200 17.84 -0.16 20.17
CA ILE A 200 17.63 -0.04 18.73
C ILE A 200 18.91 0.26 17.97
N GLN A 201 19.85 1.01 18.57
CA GLN A 201 21.15 1.29 17.97
C GLN A 201 21.97 0.02 17.79
N LYS A 202 21.89 -0.93 18.73
CA LYS A 202 22.59 -2.21 18.62
C LYS A 202 22.02 -3.07 17.49
N VAL A 203 20.70 -3.02 17.29
CA VAL A 203 20.05 -3.68 16.14
C VAL A 203 20.54 -3.06 14.83
N TYR A 204 20.71 -1.74 14.79
CA TYR A 204 21.25 -1.05 13.62
C TYR A 204 22.69 -1.42 13.31
N ASP A 205 23.56 -1.37 14.31
CA ASP A 205 24.98 -1.69 14.14
C ASP A 205 25.12 -3.14 13.63
N ALA A 206 24.32 -4.05 14.17
CA ALA A 206 24.27 -5.44 13.71
C ALA A 206 23.81 -5.59 12.25
N LEU A 207 22.80 -4.85 11.81
CA LEU A 207 22.34 -4.86 10.42
C LEU A 207 23.36 -4.21 9.47
N ASP A 208 24.06 -3.18 9.93
CA ASP A 208 25.14 -2.54 9.18
C ASP A 208 26.34 -3.47 9.00
N GLU A 209 26.70 -4.24 10.02
CA GLU A 209 27.73 -5.28 9.90
C GLU A 209 27.36 -6.33 8.85
N VAL A 210 26.10 -6.79 8.82
CA VAL A 210 25.61 -7.70 7.76
C VAL A 210 25.72 -7.04 6.38
N ASN A 211 25.37 -5.76 6.27
CA ASN A 211 25.43 -5.05 5.01
C ASN A 211 26.85 -4.89 4.47
N LEU A 212 27.81 -4.63 5.35
CA LEU A 212 29.24 -4.50 5.02
C LEU A 212 29.93 -5.86 4.82
N GLY A 213 29.30 -6.94 5.30
CA GLY A 213 29.81 -8.30 5.22
C GLY A 213 29.53 -9.01 3.89
N ALA A 214 29.83 -10.32 3.87
CA ALA A 214 29.63 -11.19 2.71
C ALA A 214 28.17 -11.65 2.54
N LYS A 215 27.29 -11.32 3.51
CA LYS A 215 25.85 -11.64 3.51
C LYS A 215 25.59 -13.13 3.55
N THR A 216 26.42 -13.84 4.30
CA THR A 216 26.38 -15.28 4.54
C THR A 216 25.57 -15.62 5.79
N ALA A 217 25.31 -16.91 6.03
CA ALA A 217 24.69 -17.40 7.25
C ALA A 217 25.44 -16.94 8.50
N ALA A 218 26.78 -16.92 8.45
CA ALA A 218 27.59 -16.46 9.58
C ALA A 218 27.40 -14.96 9.88
N ASP A 219 27.20 -14.13 8.86
CA ASP A 219 26.92 -12.71 9.04
C ASP A 219 25.51 -12.51 9.64
N ALA A 220 24.51 -13.22 9.09
CA ALA A 220 23.16 -13.20 9.62
C ALA A 220 23.12 -13.70 11.08
N GLU A 221 23.85 -14.77 11.41
CA GLU A 221 23.92 -15.34 12.75
C GLU A 221 24.42 -14.32 13.78
N LYS A 222 25.48 -13.58 13.47
CA LYS A 222 25.97 -12.50 14.35
C LYS A 222 24.89 -11.47 14.64
N CYS A 223 24.13 -11.04 13.62
CA CYS A 223 23.04 -10.08 13.81
C CYS A 223 21.93 -10.65 14.70
N LEU A 224 21.54 -11.89 14.45
CA LEU A 224 20.51 -12.59 15.22
C LEU A 224 20.93 -12.83 16.69
N VAL A 225 22.22 -13.11 16.96
CA VAL A 225 22.80 -13.18 18.31
C VAL A 225 22.65 -11.85 19.04
N VAL A 226 23.00 -10.73 18.37
CA VAL A 226 22.88 -9.40 18.95
C VAL A 226 21.43 -9.15 19.39
N ILE A 227 20.47 -9.37 18.51
CA ILE A 227 19.04 -9.19 18.79
C ILE A 227 18.60 -10.05 19.98
N LYS A 228 18.95 -11.34 19.98
CA LYS A 228 18.63 -12.27 21.09
C LYS A 228 19.19 -11.78 22.42
N SER A 229 20.41 -11.23 22.41
CA SER A 229 21.12 -10.77 23.62
C SER A 229 20.53 -9.50 24.26
N LEU A 230 19.64 -8.79 23.56
CA LEU A 230 19.03 -7.56 24.06
C LEU A 230 18.04 -7.79 25.22
N GLY A 231 17.57 -9.04 25.43
CA GLY A 231 16.68 -9.36 26.55
C GLY A 231 15.33 -8.64 26.50
N LEU A 232 14.86 -8.27 25.31
CA LEU A 232 13.61 -7.53 25.11
C LEU A 232 12.39 -8.39 25.53
N PRO A 233 11.30 -7.77 26.03
CA PRO A 233 10.03 -8.45 26.24
C PRO A 233 9.55 -9.19 24.98
N VAL A 234 8.86 -10.32 25.14
CA VAL A 234 8.54 -11.25 24.03
C VAL A 234 7.94 -10.57 22.81
N THR A 235 6.90 -9.74 22.96
CA THR A 235 6.26 -9.04 21.81
C THR A 235 7.25 -8.10 21.11
N LEU A 236 8.07 -7.40 21.89
CA LEU A 236 9.08 -6.47 21.38
C LEU A 236 10.18 -7.24 20.63
N MET A 237 10.66 -8.35 21.20
CA MET A 237 11.63 -9.24 20.56
C MET A 237 11.11 -9.76 19.21
N LYS A 238 9.85 -10.20 19.15
CA LYS A 238 9.22 -10.68 17.90
C LYS A 238 9.16 -9.58 16.84
N LEU A 239 8.76 -8.37 17.23
CA LEU A 239 8.76 -7.22 16.33
C LEU A 239 10.18 -6.91 15.82
N THR A 240 11.16 -6.85 16.71
CA THR A 240 12.56 -6.57 16.35
C THR A 240 13.12 -7.64 15.40
N GLN A 241 12.85 -8.92 15.66
CA GLN A 241 13.28 -10.03 14.82
C GLN A 241 12.64 -9.97 13.43
N GLY A 242 11.31 -9.86 13.34
CA GLY A 242 10.60 -9.79 12.06
C GLY A 242 11.10 -8.63 11.20
N LEU A 243 11.32 -7.46 11.82
CA LEU A 243 11.86 -6.29 11.12
C LEU A 243 13.31 -6.47 10.66
N ALA A 244 14.20 -7.01 11.50
CA ALA A 244 15.59 -7.27 11.12
C ALA A 244 15.69 -8.28 9.96
N VAL A 245 14.90 -9.35 10.03
CA VAL A 245 14.81 -10.37 8.98
C VAL A 245 14.31 -9.76 7.67
N TRP A 246 13.27 -8.91 7.73
CA TRP A 246 12.79 -8.18 6.57
C TRP A 246 13.87 -7.28 5.95
N VAL A 247 14.62 -6.52 6.76
CA VAL A 247 15.73 -5.68 6.27
C VAL A 247 16.80 -6.54 5.59
N MET A 248 17.23 -7.64 6.22
CA MET A 248 18.23 -8.54 5.66
C MET A 248 17.80 -9.09 4.29
N VAL A 249 16.56 -9.56 4.15
CA VAL A 249 16.07 -10.11 2.88
C VAL A 249 15.85 -9.03 1.82
N LYS A 250 15.13 -7.94 2.16
CA LYS A 250 14.60 -6.99 1.17
C LYS A 250 15.51 -5.81 0.89
N LYS A 251 16.37 -5.44 1.83
CA LYS A 251 17.26 -4.28 1.69
C LYS A 251 18.71 -4.70 1.52
N LEU A 252 19.13 -5.76 2.22
CA LEU A 252 20.51 -6.23 2.15
C LEU A 252 20.70 -7.34 1.12
N ASN A 253 19.62 -7.93 0.59
CA ASN A 253 19.62 -9.06 -0.35
C ASN A 253 20.32 -10.31 0.21
N VAL A 254 20.21 -10.55 1.52
CA VAL A 254 20.65 -11.80 2.14
C VAL A 254 19.68 -12.91 1.71
N ALA A 255 20.23 -14.05 1.24
CA ALA A 255 19.40 -15.17 0.82
C ALA A 255 18.65 -15.76 2.03
N ARG A 256 17.37 -16.07 1.84
CA ARG A 256 16.50 -16.64 2.91
C ARG A 256 17.07 -17.93 3.52
N ALA A 257 17.73 -18.76 2.71
CA ALA A 257 18.37 -19.98 3.18
C ALA A 257 19.49 -19.69 4.20
N GLU A 258 20.25 -18.62 4.00
CA GLU A 258 21.33 -18.20 4.90
C GLU A 258 20.78 -17.71 6.25
N ILE A 259 19.71 -16.91 6.24
CA ILE A 259 19.05 -16.44 7.47
C ILE A 259 18.42 -17.60 8.22
N ARG A 260 17.82 -18.55 7.50
CA ARG A 260 17.25 -19.76 8.10
C ARG A 260 18.33 -20.63 8.75
N GLN A 261 19.44 -20.88 8.04
CA GLN A 261 20.56 -21.63 8.58
C GLN A 261 21.14 -20.95 9.83
N ALA A 262 21.28 -19.62 9.80
CA ALA A 262 21.70 -18.83 10.96
C ALA A 262 20.74 -18.95 12.15
N ALA A 263 19.43 -18.90 11.90
CA ALA A 263 18.41 -19.09 12.93
C ALA A 263 18.44 -20.50 13.51
N GLU A 264 18.64 -21.53 12.69
CA GLU A 264 18.76 -22.93 13.12
C GLU A 264 20.04 -23.16 13.96
N ASN A 265 21.17 -22.50 13.62
CA ASN A 265 22.41 -22.56 14.40
C ASN A 265 22.28 -21.96 15.81
N LEU A 266 21.34 -21.02 16.02
CA LEU A 266 21.09 -20.40 17.32
C LEU A 266 20.17 -21.20 18.24
N ASP A 267 19.56 -22.26 17.72
CA ASP A 267 18.59 -23.13 18.40
C ASP A 267 19.16 -24.52 18.74
N LEU A 268 20.47 -24.59 19.04
CA LEU A 268 21.15 -25.85 19.34
C LEU A 268 20.69 -26.54 20.64
N GLU A 269 19.86 -25.91 21.48
CA GLU A 269 19.38 -26.48 22.76
C GLU A 269 17.89 -26.83 22.82
N LYS A 270 17.06 -26.60 21.77
CA LYS A 270 15.60 -26.89 21.80
C LYS A 270 14.89 -26.36 23.06
N THR A 271 15.36 -25.26 23.64
CA THR A 271 14.69 -24.59 24.76
C THR A 271 13.65 -23.64 24.18
N ARG A 272 12.42 -24.16 24.03
CA ARG A 272 11.18 -23.39 23.84
C ARG A 272 11.26 -22.11 24.69
N ASP A 273 11.20 -20.94 24.03
CA ASP A 273 10.58 -19.68 24.50
C ASP A 273 11.27 -18.38 24.01
N THR A 274 12.38 -18.44 23.25
CA THR A 274 13.09 -17.19 22.85
C THR A 274 13.41 -16.99 21.36
N TRP A 275 13.30 -18.02 20.52
CA TRP A 275 13.63 -17.92 19.09
C TRP A 275 12.60 -18.66 18.22
N GLU A 276 11.71 -17.93 17.56
CA GLU A 276 10.72 -18.52 16.67
C GLU A 276 11.23 -18.53 15.22
N ILE A 277 11.64 -19.71 14.75
CA ILE A 277 11.99 -20.00 13.34
C ILE A 277 10.86 -19.54 12.38
N GLU A 278 9.63 -19.39 12.88
CA GLU A 278 8.46 -18.88 12.14
C GLU A 278 8.76 -17.57 11.37
N GLU A 279 9.55 -16.63 11.90
CA GLU A 279 9.89 -15.38 11.17
C GLU A 279 10.84 -15.61 9.98
N THR A 280 11.47 -16.78 9.89
CA THR A 280 12.29 -17.21 8.75
C THR A 280 11.56 -18.18 7.80
N GLU A 281 10.30 -18.54 8.11
CA GLU A 281 9.53 -19.45 7.30
C GLU A 281 9.05 -18.82 5.99
N PRO A 282 8.89 -19.60 4.90
CA PRO A 282 8.42 -19.10 3.62
C PRO A 282 7.08 -18.35 3.69
N SER A 283 6.17 -18.73 4.60
CA SER A 283 4.86 -18.11 4.80
C SER A 283 4.95 -16.64 5.24
N ALA A 284 5.88 -16.32 6.15
CA ALA A 284 6.17 -14.95 6.61
C ALA A 284 6.53 -14.03 5.45
N PHE A 285 7.43 -14.51 4.59
CA PHE A 285 7.88 -13.75 3.44
C PHE A 285 6.84 -13.68 2.34
N LYS A 286 6.02 -14.74 2.17
CA LYS A 286 4.94 -14.75 1.17
C LYS A 286 3.86 -13.72 1.49
N SER A 287 3.49 -13.54 2.76
CA SER A 287 2.52 -12.51 3.16
C SER A 287 3.10 -11.10 2.95
N MET A 288 4.36 -10.88 3.33
CA MET A 288 5.07 -9.62 3.07
C MET A 288 5.24 -9.35 1.56
N ASP A 289 5.55 -10.38 0.76
CA ASP A 289 5.66 -10.29 -0.70
C ASP A 289 4.31 -9.97 -1.34
N ALA A 290 3.21 -10.53 -0.82
CA ALA A 290 1.86 -10.22 -1.26
C ALA A 290 1.52 -8.74 -1.01
N VAL A 291 1.85 -8.22 0.17
CA VAL A 291 1.68 -6.79 0.48
C VAL A 291 2.61 -5.91 -0.37
N GLY A 292 3.83 -6.38 -0.66
CA GLY A 292 4.75 -5.71 -1.59
C GLY A 292 4.20 -5.62 -3.02
N LYS A 293 3.59 -6.71 -3.51
CA LYS A 293 2.91 -6.73 -4.82
C LYS A 293 1.68 -5.83 -4.84
N PHE A 294 0.91 -5.79 -3.75
CA PHE A 294 -0.18 -4.84 -3.59
C PHE A 294 0.32 -3.38 -3.71
N ALA A 295 1.41 -3.04 -3.01
CA ALA A 295 2.02 -1.71 -3.12
C ALA A 295 2.49 -1.39 -4.54
N ALA A 296 3.02 -2.38 -5.28
CA ALA A 296 3.35 -2.22 -6.70
C ALA A 296 2.10 -1.96 -7.56
N GLY A 297 0.98 -2.63 -7.28
CA GLY A 297 -0.32 -2.35 -7.91
C GLY A 297 -0.80 -0.91 -7.68
N ILE A 298 -0.61 -0.38 -6.47
CA ILE A 298 -0.89 1.05 -6.17
C ILE A 298 0.05 1.98 -6.95
N VAL A 299 1.32 1.60 -7.17
CA VAL A 299 2.24 2.44 -7.97
C VAL A 299 1.73 2.58 -9.41
N ILE A 300 1.20 1.51 -10.00
CA ILE A 300 0.67 1.51 -11.37
C ILE A 300 -0.44 2.56 -11.52
N ILE A 301 -1.39 2.59 -10.59
CA ILE A 301 -2.53 3.50 -10.70
C ILE A 301 -2.15 4.97 -10.46
N VAL A 302 -1.03 5.23 -9.79
CA VAL A 302 -0.51 6.60 -9.62
C VAL A 302 0.14 7.12 -10.91
N SER A 303 0.65 6.24 -11.77
CA SER A 303 1.13 6.66 -13.09
C SER A 303 0.01 7.24 -13.97
N VAL A 304 -1.26 6.91 -13.69
CA VAL A 304 -2.42 7.55 -14.35
C VAL A 304 -2.49 9.04 -14.01
N VAL A 305 -2.18 9.42 -12.76
CA VAL A 305 -2.15 10.82 -12.35
C VAL A 305 -1.11 11.59 -13.15
N ASP A 306 0.10 11.04 -13.28
CA ASP A 306 1.17 11.65 -14.08
C ASP A 306 0.76 11.78 -15.55
N ILE A 307 0.08 10.77 -16.12
CA ILE A 307 -0.46 10.84 -17.48
C ILE A 307 -1.43 12.01 -17.62
N PHE A 308 -2.36 12.18 -16.69
CA PHE A 308 -3.32 13.28 -16.73
C PHE A 308 -2.65 14.66 -16.54
N LEU A 309 -1.71 14.80 -15.60
CA LEU A 309 -0.96 16.05 -15.40
C LEU A 309 -0.22 16.46 -16.68
N ASN A 310 0.45 15.52 -17.35
CA ASN A 310 1.12 15.78 -18.62
C ASN A 310 0.15 16.21 -19.74
N ILE A 311 -1.08 15.70 -19.74
CA ILE A 311 -2.12 16.13 -20.69
C ILE A 311 -2.62 17.54 -20.35
N PHE A 312 -2.67 17.91 -19.07
CA PHE A 312 -3.08 19.25 -18.66
C PHE A 312 -2.08 20.34 -19.00
N ASP A 313 -0.79 20.01 -19.04
CA ASP A 313 0.24 20.93 -19.50
C ASP A 313 0.14 21.27 -21.01
N ILE A 314 -0.75 20.59 -21.76
CA ILE A 314 -1.02 20.89 -23.16
C ILE A 314 -1.93 22.12 -23.26
N ILE A 315 -1.37 23.24 -23.74
CA ILE A 315 -2.08 24.51 -23.94
C ILE A 315 -3.15 24.40 -25.07
N ASP A 316 -2.88 23.61 -26.11
CA ASP A 316 -3.80 23.41 -27.24
C ASP A 316 -4.91 22.43 -26.84
N VAL A 317 -6.14 22.95 -26.74
CA VAL A 317 -7.29 22.19 -26.24
C VAL A 317 -7.75 21.09 -27.21
N VAL A 318 -7.56 21.27 -28.52
CA VAL A 318 -7.85 20.23 -29.51
C VAL A 318 -6.87 19.08 -29.33
N LYS A 319 -5.58 19.41 -29.15
CA LYS A 319 -4.54 18.41 -28.85
C LYS A 319 -4.77 17.74 -27.50
N GLN A 320 -5.11 18.50 -26.47
CA GLN A 320 -5.44 17.99 -25.14
C GLN A 320 -6.61 17.01 -25.20
N SER A 321 -7.72 17.38 -25.84
CA SER A 321 -8.91 16.53 -25.96
C SER A 321 -8.62 15.24 -26.73
N LYS A 322 -7.78 15.32 -27.76
CA LYS A 322 -7.30 14.14 -28.49
C LYS A 322 -6.42 13.23 -27.61
N ASP A 323 -5.46 13.81 -26.89
CA ASP A 323 -4.58 13.06 -26.00
C ASP A 323 -5.36 12.40 -24.85
N ILE A 324 -6.40 13.04 -24.31
CA ILE A 324 -7.33 12.41 -23.35
C ILE A 324 -7.94 11.15 -23.96
N CYS A 325 -8.53 11.25 -25.16
CA CYS A 325 -9.16 10.10 -25.84
C CYS A 325 -8.16 8.96 -26.08
N ASP A 326 -6.96 9.29 -26.56
CA ASP A 326 -5.92 8.32 -26.89
C ASP A 326 -5.39 7.62 -25.61
N LYS A 327 -5.19 8.37 -24.52
CA LYS A 327 -4.69 7.84 -23.26
C LYS A 327 -5.75 7.03 -22.50
N LEU A 328 -7.02 7.44 -22.56
CA LEU A 328 -8.15 6.66 -22.04
C LEU A 328 -8.29 5.32 -22.77
N SER A 329 -8.13 5.31 -24.09
CA SER A 329 -8.24 4.09 -24.90
C SER A 329 -7.07 3.11 -24.74
N GLY A 330 -5.92 3.59 -24.25
CA GLY A 330 -4.69 2.82 -24.10
C GLY A 330 -4.20 2.71 -22.65
N PRO A 331 -3.14 3.47 -22.27
CA PRO A 331 -2.41 3.25 -21.02
C PRO A 331 -3.26 3.44 -19.76
N ILE A 332 -4.23 4.34 -19.74
CA ILE A 332 -5.06 4.56 -18.54
C ILE A 332 -5.95 3.32 -18.31
N LYS A 333 -6.62 2.83 -19.35
CA LYS A 333 -7.41 1.59 -19.26
C LYS A 333 -6.56 0.41 -18.81
N GLN A 334 -5.35 0.27 -19.37
CA GLN A 334 -4.42 -0.80 -18.97
C GLN A 334 -4.03 -0.71 -17.49
N ASN A 335 -3.72 0.49 -17.00
CA ASN A 335 -3.39 0.70 -15.60
C ASN A 335 -4.53 0.31 -14.65
N TYR A 336 -5.79 0.54 -15.03
CA TYR A 336 -6.95 0.08 -14.26
C TYR A 336 -7.07 -1.45 -14.26
N MET A 337 -6.88 -2.11 -15.41
CA MET A 337 -6.87 -3.57 -15.48
C MET A 337 -5.75 -4.16 -14.60
N ASP A 338 -4.55 -3.59 -14.69
CA ASP A 338 -3.38 -4.04 -13.92
C ASP A 338 -3.56 -3.80 -12.42
N TYR A 339 -4.18 -2.69 -12.02
CA TYR A 339 -4.49 -2.38 -10.63
C TYR A 339 -5.43 -3.42 -10.01
N PHE A 340 -6.60 -3.66 -10.63
CA PHE A 340 -7.56 -4.63 -10.11
C PHE A 340 -7.01 -6.06 -10.14
N GLY A 341 -6.23 -6.41 -11.17
CA GLY A 341 -5.51 -7.69 -11.23
C GLY A 341 -4.48 -7.85 -10.11
N SER A 342 -3.70 -6.80 -9.84
CA SER A 342 -2.69 -6.81 -8.77
C SER A 342 -3.30 -6.98 -7.39
N ILE A 343 -4.46 -6.36 -7.13
CA ILE A 343 -5.16 -6.51 -5.84
C ILE A 343 -5.69 -7.93 -5.67
N GLN A 344 -6.29 -8.47 -6.73
CA GLN A 344 -6.78 -9.84 -6.72
C GLN A 344 -5.63 -10.82 -6.43
N GLU A 345 -4.49 -10.67 -7.12
CA GLU A 345 -3.33 -11.52 -6.93
C GLU A 345 -2.75 -11.37 -5.52
N ALA A 346 -2.61 -10.14 -5.03
CA ALA A 346 -2.10 -9.87 -3.69
C ALA A 346 -3.00 -10.48 -2.60
N SER A 347 -4.32 -10.31 -2.71
CA SER A 347 -5.30 -10.91 -1.79
C SER A 347 -5.19 -12.45 -1.77
N LYS A 348 -5.11 -13.08 -2.95
CA LYS A 348 -4.91 -14.54 -3.07
C LYS A 348 -3.60 -15.01 -2.43
N MET A 349 -2.50 -14.33 -2.72
CA MET A 349 -1.19 -14.66 -2.17
C MET A 349 -1.14 -14.49 -0.66
N TYR A 350 -1.80 -13.45 -0.15
CA TYR A 350 -1.90 -13.18 1.28
C TYR A 350 -2.64 -14.32 2.00
N ASN A 351 -3.80 -14.72 1.48
CA ASN A 351 -4.57 -15.85 2.02
C ASN A 351 -3.81 -17.17 1.98
N ALA A 352 -3.11 -17.45 0.87
CA ALA A 352 -2.28 -18.64 0.75
C ALA A 352 -1.17 -18.66 1.81
N ALA A 353 -0.54 -17.50 2.06
CA ALA A 353 0.50 -17.37 3.07
C ALA A 353 -0.01 -17.61 4.50
N ILE A 354 -1.19 -17.06 4.84
CA ILE A 354 -1.82 -17.29 6.16
C ILE A 354 -2.30 -18.74 6.31
N ALA A 355 -2.90 -19.32 5.27
CA ALA A 355 -3.34 -20.70 5.29
C ALA A 355 -2.16 -21.67 5.50
N GLU A 356 -1.03 -21.45 4.82
CA GLU A 356 0.20 -22.22 5.05
C GLU A 356 0.71 -22.07 6.48
N ALA A 357 0.70 -20.86 7.05
CA ALA A 357 1.15 -20.60 8.42
C ALA A 357 0.29 -21.31 9.50
N THR A 358 -0.98 -21.58 9.20
CA THR A 358 -1.91 -22.29 10.10
C THR A 358 -1.93 -23.80 9.88
N ALA A 359 -1.42 -24.28 8.74
CA ALA A 359 -1.31 -25.71 8.41
C ALA A 359 -0.03 -26.38 8.97
N VAL A 360 0.95 -25.60 9.44
CA VAL A 360 2.11 -26.14 10.17
C VAL A 360 1.60 -26.66 11.52
N PRO A 361 1.63 -27.97 11.79
CA PRO A 361 1.16 -28.50 13.06
C PRO A 361 2.02 -27.96 14.19
N PRO A 362 1.46 -27.73 15.40
CA PRO A 362 2.27 -27.39 16.56
C PRO A 362 3.28 -28.53 16.74
N LYS A 363 4.58 -28.22 16.64
CA LYS A 363 5.64 -29.20 16.89
C LYS A 363 5.44 -29.76 18.29
N ALA A 364 5.19 -31.07 18.36
CA ALA A 364 5.02 -31.85 19.58
C ALA A 364 6.10 -31.53 20.61
#